data_AF-D7GDD4-F1
#
_entry.id   AF-D7GDD4-F1
#
_cell.length_a   1.000
_cell.length_b   1.000
_cell.length_c   1.000
_cell.angle_alpha   90.00
_cell.angle_beta   90.00
_cell.angle_gamma   90.00
#
_symmetry.space_group_name_H-M   'P 1'
#
loop_
_entity.id
_entity.type
_entity.pdbx_description
1 polymer ?
#
loop_
_entity_poly.entity_id
_entity_poly.type
_entity_poly.pdbx_seq_one_letter_code
_entity_poly.pdbx_strand_id
1 'polypeptide(L)'
;MGHGDFVSATDEHACEMALGSLQAFLHGELPEANADEIRHHLMICESCMNDFDIEEMISSMVKRCTGTPCASPALRTRITALSVEHRRSMSGGDVTTESA
;
A
#
# COMPACT_ATOMS: atom_id res chain seq x y z
N MET A 1 -41.73 2.61 -6.05
CA MET A 1 -40.33 3.08 -5.97
C MET A 1 -39.54 1.95 -5.36
N GLY A 2 -38.65 1.31 -6.12
CA GLY A 2 -37.88 0.16 -5.65
C GLY A 2 -37.75 -0.92 -6.72
N HIS A 3 -36.71 -0.82 -7.55
CA HIS A 3 -36.05 -1.91 -8.25
C HIS A 3 -34.61 -1.44 -8.45
N GLY A 4 -33.85 -1.51 -7.36
CA GLY A 4 -32.43 -1.17 -7.30
C GLY A 4 -31.61 -2.44 -7.17
N ASP A 5 -31.85 -3.40 -8.08
CA ASP A 5 -31.09 -4.65 -8.14
C ASP A 5 -30.47 -4.76 -9.53
N PHE A 6 -29.58 -3.81 -9.86
CA PHE A 6 -28.58 -4.05 -10.89
C PHE A 6 -27.36 -4.65 -10.20
N VAL A 7 -27.53 -5.85 -9.62
CA VAL A 7 -26.41 -6.69 -9.23
C VAL A 7 -25.71 -7.09 -10.53
N SER A 8 -24.67 -6.34 -10.86
CA SER A 8 -23.75 -6.67 -11.94
C SER A 8 -23.03 -7.96 -11.52
N ALA A 9 -23.43 -9.06 -12.14
CA ALA A 9 -22.93 -10.41 -11.90
C ALA A 9 -21.47 -10.56 -12.39
N THR A 10 -20.53 -9.89 -11.72
CA THR A 10 -19.12 -10.23 -11.81
C THR A 10 -18.82 -11.19 -10.67
N ASP A 11 -18.97 -12.49 -10.95
CA ASP A 11 -18.50 -13.66 -10.19
C ASP A 11 -18.46 -13.49 -8.65
N GLU A 12 -19.53 -13.90 -7.95
CA GLU A 12 -19.63 -13.82 -6.48
C GLU A 12 -18.42 -14.44 -5.76
N HIS A 13 -17.85 -15.52 -6.32
CA HIS A 13 -16.67 -16.18 -5.77
C HIS A 13 -15.42 -15.31 -5.93
N ALA A 14 -15.25 -14.62 -7.06
CA ALA A 14 -14.17 -13.66 -7.26
C ALA A 14 -14.28 -12.48 -6.28
N CYS A 15 -15.50 -11.99 -6.02
CA CYS A 15 -15.74 -10.96 -5.00
C CYS A 15 -15.37 -11.44 -3.60
N GLU A 16 -15.80 -12.65 -3.21
CA GLU A 16 -15.45 -13.25 -1.91
C GLU A 16 -13.93 -13.41 -1.74
N MET A 17 -13.23 -13.87 -2.79
CA MET A 17 -11.77 -14.03 -2.77
C MET A 17 -11.04 -12.68 -2.68
N ALA A 18 -11.53 -11.66 -3.41
CA ALA A 18 -10.98 -10.32 -3.37
C ALA A 18 -11.17 -9.67 -1.98
N LEU A 19 -12.38 -9.76 -1.42
CA LEU A 19 -12.70 -9.24 -0.09
C LEU A 19 -11.94 -9.98 1.02
N GLY A 20 -11.82 -11.32 0.91
CA GLY A 20 -11.04 -12.12 1.85
C GLY A 20 -9.56 -11.79 1.86
N SER A 21 -9.02 -11.33 0.71
CA SER A 21 -7.62 -10.95 0.55
C SER A 21 -7.38 -9.44 0.71
N LEU A 22 -8.44 -8.64 0.90
CA LEU A 22 -8.42 -7.19 0.87
C LEU A 22 -7.51 -6.57 1.94
N GLN A 23 -7.52 -7.11 3.14
CA GLN A 23 -6.66 -6.65 4.22
C GLN A 23 -5.18 -6.92 3.90
N ALA A 24 -4.86 -8.12 3.43
CA ALA A 24 -3.49 -8.45 3.02
C ALA A 24 -3.02 -7.56 1.85
N PHE A 25 -3.93 -7.19 0.94
CA PHE A 25 -3.68 -6.21 -0.11
C PHE A 25 -3.38 -4.81 0.46
N LEU A 26 -4.23 -4.29 1.36
CA LEU A 26 -4.09 -2.96 1.97
C LEU A 26 -2.80 -2.78 2.77
N HIS A 27 -2.30 -3.85 3.40
CA HIS A 27 -1.06 -3.82 4.18
C HIS A 27 0.18 -4.26 3.37
N GLY A 28 0.01 -4.58 2.08
CA GLY A 28 1.12 -4.99 1.21
C GLY A 28 1.70 -6.38 1.56
N GLU A 29 0.89 -7.24 2.17
CA GLU A 29 1.25 -8.60 2.58
C GLU A 29 0.99 -9.64 1.48
N LEU A 30 0.48 -9.21 0.33
CA LEU A 30 0.30 -10.08 -0.84
C LEU A 30 1.49 -10.02 -1.80
N PRO A 31 1.80 -11.15 -2.48
CA PRO A 31 2.75 -11.13 -3.59
C PRO A 31 2.20 -10.29 -4.75
N GLU A 32 3.11 -9.72 -5.56
CA GLU A 32 2.74 -8.78 -6.63
C GLU A 32 1.72 -9.36 -7.62
N ALA A 33 1.87 -10.63 -8.00
CA ALA A 33 0.94 -11.31 -8.90
C ALA A 33 -0.51 -11.32 -8.37
N ASN A 34 -0.70 -11.64 -7.08
CA ASN A 34 -2.02 -11.67 -6.46
C ASN A 34 -2.56 -10.26 -6.22
N ALA A 35 -1.68 -9.30 -5.94
CA ALA A 35 -2.07 -7.90 -5.79
C ALA A 35 -2.62 -7.32 -7.10
N ASP A 36 -2.06 -7.71 -8.24
CA ASP A 36 -2.54 -7.27 -9.56
C ASP A 36 -3.90 -7.87 -9.93
N GLU A 37 -4.17 -9.12 -9.56
CA GLU A 37 -5.50 -9.74 -9.73
C GLU A 37 -6.58 -8.98 -8.95
N ILE A 38 -6.31 -8.62 -7.70
CA ILE A 38 -7.24 -7.83 -6.88
C ILE A 38 -7.43 -6.44 -7.47
N ARG A 39 -6.36 -5.76 -7.91
CA ARG A 39 -6.46 -4.46 -8.59
C ARG A 39 -7.35 -4.54 -9.81
N HIS A 40 -7.19 -5.57 -10.64
CA HIS A 40 -8.02 -5.76 -11.82
C HIS A 40 -9.49 -5.93 -11.44
N HIS A 41 -9.77 -6.73 -10.41
CA HIS A 41 -11.14 -6.93 -9.92
C HIS A 41 -11.77 -5.64 -9.36
N LEU A 42 -11.04 -4.88 -8.54
CA LEU A 42 -11.53 -3.60 -8.00
C LEU A 42 -11.87 -2.61 -9.12
N MET A 43 -11.11 -2.60 -10.22
CA MET A 43 -11.36 -1.70 -11.36
C MET A 43 -12.63 -2.04 -12.17
N ILE A 44 -13.13 -3.27 -12.09
CA ILE A 44 -14.31 -3.73 -12.84
C ILE A 44 -15.55 -3.91 -11.96
N CYS A 45 -15.38 -3.94 -10.63
CA CYS A 45 -16.43 -4.23 -9.67
C CYS A 45 -16.65 -3.04 -8.71
N GLU A 46 -17.73 -2.29 -8.93
CA GLU A 46 -18.05 -1.09 -8.13
C GLU A 46 -18.33 -1.42 -6.65
N SER A 47 -18.96 -2.56 -6.36
CA SER A 47 -19.23 -2.97 -4.97
C SER A 47 -17.94 -3.23 -4.20
N CYS A 48 -17.01 -3.98 -4.79
CA CYS A 48 -15.73 -4.29 -4.16
C CYS A 48 -14.85 -3.03 -4.02
N MET A 49 -14.96 -2.08 -4.95
CA MET A 49 -14.30 -0.77 -4.82
C MET A 49 -14.84 0.02 -3.62
N ASN A 50 -16.16 0.06 -3.44
CA ASN A 50 -16.77 0.74 -2.30
C ASN A 50 -16.35 0.13 -0.96
N ASP A 51 -16.27 -1.20 -0.87
CA ASP A 51 -15.79 -1.88 0.33
C ASP A 51 -14.29 -1.61 0.59
N PHE A 52 -13.47 -1.57 -0.47
CA PHE A 52 -12.06 -1.18 -0.39
C PHE A 52 -11.89 0.23 0.19
N ASP A 53 -12.65 1.21 -0.30
CA ASP A 53 -12.56 2.60 0.17
C ASP A 53 -12.91 2.72 1.66
N ILE A 54 -13.92 1.97 2.11
CA ILE A 54 -14.32 1.92 3.53
C ILE A 54 -13.17 1.35 4.37
N GLU A 55 -12.60 0.23 3.95
CA GLU A 55 -11.50 -0.42 4.68
C GLU A 55 -10.22 0.42 4.69
N GLU A 56 -9.90 1.11 3.60
CA GLU A 56 -8.78 2.06 3.56
C GLU A 56 -9.00 3.21 4.53
N MET A 57 -10.22 3.77 4.57
CA MET A 57 -10.59 4.83 5.51
C MET A 57 -10.42 4.36 6.96
N ILE A 58 -10.92 3.16 7.29
CA ILE A 58 -10.78 2.58 8.63
C ILE A 58 -9.30 2.39 8.98
N SER A 59 -8.51 1.80 8.07
CA SER A 59 -7.07 1.59 8.25
C SER A 59 -6.34 2.91 8.51
N SER A 60 -6.68 3.97 7.76
CA SER A 60 -6.16 5.31 7.97
C SER A 60 -6.55 5.88 9.34
N MET A 61 -7.80 5.73 9.76
CA MET A 61 -8.26 6.17 11.08
C MET A 61 -7.51 5.45 12.21
N VAL A 62 -7.37 4.13 12.12
CA VAL A 62 -6.63 3.32 13.09
C VAL A 62 -5.18 3.80 13.19
N LYS A 63 -4.49 3.96 12.06
CA LYS A 63 -3.10 4.46 12.01
C LYS A 63 -2.94 5.82 12.69
N ARG A 64 -3.92 6.72 12.58
CA ARG A 64 -3.92 8.01 13.31
C ARG A 64 -4.12 7.84 14.81
N CYS A 65 -5.03 6.96 15.22
CA CYS A 65 -5.34 6.73 16.63
C CYS A 65 -4.23 5.99 17.39
N THR A 66 -3.52 5.07 16.74
CA THR A 66 -2.45 4.29 17.37
C THR A 66 -1.19 5.10 17.66
N GLY A 67 -1.11 6.35 17.18
CA GLY A 67 0.06 7.21 17.29
C GLY A 67 1.24 6.67 16.47
N THR A 68 2.11 7.56 15.99
CA THR A 68 3.38 7.11 15.40
C THR A 68 4.21 6.46 16.50
N PRO A 69 4.59 5.18 16.41
CA PRO A 69 5.46 4.57 17.40
C PRO A 69 6.74 5.40 17.45
N CYS A 70 6.95 6.11 18.55
CA CYS A 70 8.15 6.92 18.73
C CYS A 70 9.31 5.95 18.92
N ALA A 71 10.10 5.75 17.85
CA ALA A 71 11.36 5.01 17.95
C ALA A 71 12.21 5.58 19.10
N SER A 72 13.08 4.78 19.71
CA SER A 72 13.96 5.34 20.74
C SER A 72 14.88 6.42 20.10
N PRO A 73 15.21 7.51 20.82
CA PRO A 73 16.11 8.54 20.30
C PRO A 73 17.47 7.95 19.88
N ALA A 74 17.96 6.92 20.57
CA ALA A 74 19.18 6.20 20.22
C ALA A 74 19.09 5.53 18.83
N LEU A 75 17.95 4.90 18.50
CA LEU A 75 17.75 4.29 17.18
C LEU A 75 17.68 5.35 16.08
N ARG A 76 16.99 6.47 16.33
CA ARG A 76 16.93 7.59 15.38
C ARG A 76 18.33 8.12 15.06
N THR A 77 19.15 8.37 16.08
CA THR A 77 20.53 8.85 15.89
C THR A 77 21.36 7.87 15.07
N ARG A 78 21.25 6.56 15.34
CA ARG A 78 21.98 5.52 14.59
C ARG A 78 21.55 5.48 13.13
N ILE A 79 20.24 5.51 12.84
CA ILE A 79 19.71 5.50 11.48
C ILE A 79 20.16 6.75 10.71
N THR A 80 20.10 7.92 11.33
CA THR A 80 20.56 9.18 10.71
C THR A 80 22.06 9.13 10.38
N ALA A 81 22.89 8.64 11.31
CA ALA A 81 24.33 8.49 11.08
C ALA A 81 24.62 7.54 9.89
N LEU A 82 24.01 6.36 9.89
CA LEU A 82 24.14 5.38 8.80
C LEU A 82 23.66 5.95 7.45
N SER A 83 22.55 6.69 7.44
CA SER A 83 22.02 7.31 6.22
C SER A 83 22.96 8.37 5.63
N VAL A 84 23.63 9.14 6.50
CA VAL A 84 24.63 10.14 6.08
C VAL A 84 25.89 9.46 5.51
N GLU A 85 26.38 8.40 6.16
CA GLU A 85 27.52 7.61 5.69
C GLU A 85 27.23 6.95 4.34
N HIS A 86 26.05 6.34 4.19
CA HIS A 86 25.62 5.74 2.93
C HIS A 86 25.56 6.78 1.80
N ARG A 87 24.99 7.97 2.07
CA ARG A 87 24.95 9.07 1.09
C ARG A 87 26.34 9.55 0.68
N ARG A 88 27.28 9.69 1.63
CA ARG A 88 28.68 10.09 1.36
C ARG A 88 29.40 9.06 0.48
N SER A 89 29.13 7.78 0.71
CA SER A 89 29.72 6.69 -0.07
C SER A 89 29.17 6.67 -1.49
N MET A 90 27.87 6.98 -1.67
CA MET A 90 27.26 7.09 -3.00
C MET A 90 27.67 8.36 -3.76
N SER A 91 27.91 9.49 -3.07
CA SER A 91 28.36 10.74 -3.72
C SER A 91 29.84 10.76 -4.10
N GLY A 92 30.61 9.72 -3.79
CA GLY A 92 32.00 9.55 -4.23
C GLY A 92 32.16 8.86 -5.58
N GLY A 93 31.05 8.43 -6.21
CA GLY A 93 31.05 7.80 -7.53
C GLY A 93 30.76 8.79 -8.65
N ASP A 94 31.81 9.10 -9.41
CA ASP A 94 31.83 9.75 -10.73
C ASP A 94 31.66 11.28 -10.80
N VAL A 95 32.79 11.99 -10.71
CA VAL A 95 33.00 13.24 -11.46
C VAL A 95 34.23 13.06 -12.33
N THR A 96 34.10 12.37 -13.46
CA THR A 96 35.07 12.54 -14.55
C THR A 96 34.72 13.84 -15.26
N THR A 97 35.30 14.95 -14.79
CA THR A 97 35.38 16.18 -15.58
C THR A 97 36.30 15.93 -16.77
N GLU A 98 35.74 15.52 -17.90
CA GLU A 98 36.41 15.56 -19.18
C GLU A 98 36.52 17.03 -19.62
N SER A 99 37.73 17.58 -19.49
CA SER A 99 38.09 18.90 -19.98
C SER A 99 38.33 18.83 -21.50
N ALA A 100 37.64 19.67 -22.26
CA ALA A 100 37.98 20.00 -23.64
C ALA A 100 37.76 21.51 -23.88
#